data_AF-A0AAE4NL11-F1
#
_entry.id   AF-A0AAE4NL11-F1
#
_cell.length_a   1.000
_cell.length_b   1.000
_cell.length_c   1.000
_cell.angle_alpha   90.00
_cell.angle_beta   90.00
_cell.angle_gamma   90.00
#
_symmetry.space_group_name_H-M   'P 1'
#
loop_
_entity.id
_entity.type
_entity.pdbx_description
1 polymer ?
#
loop_
_entity_poly.entity_id
_entity_poly.type
_entity_poly.pdbx_seq_one_letter_code
_entity_poly.pdbx_strand_id
1 'polypeptide(L)'
;MAHLSELMSGPQRTAVVSDCGELVEGVVAKQSGITGMALKGAVAAAKKVDAAIITKALDRVLPDVLDALDPHWQDFASNPEQDFGSFLAPCSAEVSDSIMSVADKHAEQINSPALSKPYNSLRGKASKFLTPAVPDFGRVLQQHM
;
A
#
# COMPACT_ATOMS: atom_id res chain seq x y z
N MET A 1 -18.38 14.35 6.66
CA MET A 1 -17.20 13.78 7.34
C MET A 1 -16.12 13.66 6.27
N ALA A 2 -14.84 13.82 6.63
CA ALA A 2 -13.77 13.72 5.64
C ALA A 2 -13.70 12.28 5.11
N HIS A 3 -13.51 12.12 3.80
CA HIS A 3 -13.32 10.81 3.16
C HIS A 3 -11.87 10.65 2.72
N LEU A 4 -11.33 9.43 2.84
CA LEU A 4 -9.96 9.13 2.41
C LEU A 4 -9.74 9.44 0.92
N SER A 5 -10.78 9.32 0.09
CA SER A 5 -10.71 9.65 -1.34
C SER A 5 -10.37 11.12 -1.63
N GLU A 6 -10.56 12.02 -0.66
CA GLU A 6 -10.13 13.42 -0.75
C GLU A 6 -8.62 13.54 -0.93
N LEU A 7 -7.82 12.59 -0.40
CA LEU A 7 -6.37 12.53 -0.58
C LEU A 7 -5.95 12.43 -2.05
N MET A 8 -6.83 11.92 -2.92
CA MET A 8 -6.59 11.85 -4.36
C MET A 8 -7.01 13.12 -5.11
N SER A 9 -7.66 14.06 -4.42
CA SER A 9 -8.17 15.32 -4.96
C SER A 9 -7.27 16.48 -4.54
N GLY A 10 -6.49 17.04 -5.47
CA GLY A 10 -5.70 18.26 -5.24
C GLY A 10 -4.21 18.03 -4.95
N PRO A 11 -3.51 19.04 -4.37
CA PRO A 11 -2.04 19.05 -4.27
C PRO A 11 -1.47 17.99 -3.34
N GLN A 12 -2.28 17.45 -2.42
CA GLN A 12 -1.90 16.40 -1.48
C GLN A 12 -1.64 15.05 -2.14
N ARG A 13 -2.23 14.78 -3.32
CA ARG A 13 -2.07 13.51 -4.06
C ARG A 13 -0.60 13.13 -4.25
N THR A 14 0.23 14.10 -4.65
CA THR A 14 1.65 13.84 -4.88
C THR A 14 2.38 13.53 -3.57
N ALA A 15 2.04 14.22 -2.48
CA ALA A 15 2.67 14.02 -1.18
C ALA A 15 2.30 12.65 -0.58
N VAL A 16 1.01 12.30 -0.55
CA VAL A 16 0.56 10.99 -0.03
C VAL A 16 1.11 9.83 -0.84
N VAL A 17 1.19 9.94 -2.18
CA VAL A 17 1.79 8.90 -3.03
C VAL A 17 3.29 8.77 -2.76
N SER A 18 3.99 9.88 -2.53
CA SER A 18 5.41 9.89 -2.17
C SER A 18 5.66 9.19 -0.85
N ASP A 19 4.93 9.57 0.21
CA ASP A 19 5.12 9.03 1.56
C ASP A 19 4.72 7.55 1.64
N CYS A 20 3.67 7.14 0.93
CA CYS A 20 3.35 5.73 0.74
C CYS A 20 4.50 4.99 0.01
N GLY A 21 5.14 5.64 -0.95
CA GLY A 21 6.32 5.13 -1.65
C GLY A 21 7.47 4.89 -0.68
N GLU A 22 7.81 5.89 0.14
CA GLU A 22 8.85 5.78 1.16
C GLU A 22 8.55 4.68 2.20
N LEU A 23 7.28 4.52 2.58
CA LEU A 23 6.86 3.42 3.44
C LEU A 23 7.14 2.06 2.78
N VAL A 24 6.76 1.87 1.52
CA VAL A 24 7.03 0.62 0.78
C VAL A 24 8.54 0.35 0.71
N GLU A 25 9.35 1.37 0.42
CA GLU A 25 10.81 1.27 0.42
C GLU A 25 11.36 0.83 1.78
N GLY A 26 10.86 1.43 2.87
CA GLY A 26 11.21 1.09 4.23
C GLY A 26 10.86 -0.35 4.58
N VAL A 27 9.66 -0.82 4.21
CA VAL A 27 9.22 -2.20 4.41
C VAL A 27 10.13 -3.18 3.68
N VAL A 28 10.46 -2.91 2.42
CA VAL A 28 11.37 -3.74 1.62
C VAL A 28 12.78 -3.74 2.21
N ALA A 29 13.30 -2.58 2.60
CA ALA A 29 14.63 -2.42 3.18
C ALA A 29 14.80 -3.17 4.51
N LYS A 30 13.75 -3.22 5.34
CA LYS A 30 13.72 -3.96 6.61
C LYS A 30 13.69 -5.48 6.44
N GLN A 31 13.37 -6.00 5.25
CA GLN A 31 13.30 -7.46 5.06
C GLN A 31 14.68 -8.13 5.16
N SER A 32 14.71 -9.29 5.82
CA SER A 32 15.93 -10.08 6.06
C SER A 32 15.74 -11.55 5.66
N GLY A 33 16.83 -12.32 5.68
CA GLY A 33 16.85 -13.72 5.25
C GLY A 33 16.64 -13.91 3.74
N ILE A 34 16.59 -15.18 3.31
CA ILE A 34 16.55 -15.55 1.88
C ILE A 34 15.32 -14.94 1.16
N THR A 35 14.13 -15.01 1.79
CA THR A 35 12.91 -14.42 1.22
C THR A 35 12.99 -12.89 1.14
N GLY A 36 13.62 -12.23 2.12
CA GLY A 36 13.84 -10.79 2.10
C GLY A 36 14.83 -10.36 1.01
N MET A 37 15.89 -11.15 0.79
CA MET A 37 16.82 -10.92 -0.33
C MET A 37 16.12 -11.04 -1.69
N ALA A 38 15.22 -12.03 -1.85
CA ALA A 38 14.43 -12.17 -3.08
C ALA A 38 13.51 -10.97 -3.31
N LEU A 39 12.81 -10.47 -2.27
CA LEU A 39 11.97 -9.28 -2.39
C LEU A 39 12.79 -8.04 -2.79
N LYS A 40 13.89 -7.79 -2.08
CA LYS A 40 14.81 -6.67 -2.36
C LYS A 40 15.34 -6.75 -3.80
N GLY A 41 15.74 -7.94 -4.24
CA GLY A 41 16.22 -8.17 -5.61
C GLY A 41 15.16 -7.90 -6.66
N ALA A 42 13.93 -8.38 -6.44
CA ALA A 42 12.81 -8.13 -7.35
C ALA A 42 12.46 -6.64 -7.46
N VAL A 43 12.38 -5.94 -6.33
CA VAL A 43 12.13 -4.49 -6.29
C VAL A 43 13.26 -3.72 -6.99
N ALA A 44 14.52 -4.06 -6.72
CA ALA A 44 15.66 -3.44 -7.39
C ALA A 44 15.67 -3.67 -8.90
N ALA A 45 15.28 -4.87 -9.36
CA ALA A 45 15.15 -5.16 -10.78
C ALA A 45 14.02 -4.34 -11.44
N ALA A 46 12.86 -4.23 -10.78
CA ALA A 46 11.76 -3.39 -11.27
C ALA A 46 12.19 -1.92 -11.40
N LYS A 47 12.92 -1.39 -10.41
CA LYS A 47 13.44 -0.02 -10.45
C LYS A 47 14.47 0.24 -11.55
N LYS A 48 15.22 -0.79 -11.98
CA LYS A 48 16.13 -0.65 -13.13
C LYS A 48 15.37 -0.46 -14.44
N VAL A 49 14.15 -0.98 -14.53
CA VAL A 49 13.27 -0.75 -15.68
C VAL A 49 12.67 0.65 -15.60
N ASP A 50 12.17 1.02 -14.42
CA ASP A 50 11.62 2.35 -14.15
C ASP A 50 11.83 2.73 -12.68
N ALA A 51 12.66 3.74 -12.42
CA ALA A 51 12.96 4.18 -11.05
C ALA A 51 11.71 4.69 -10.30
N ALA A 52 10.68 5.12 -11.03
CA ALA A 52 9.39 5.57 -10.49
C ALA A 52 8.32 4.46 -10.47
N ILE A 53 8.68 3.18 -10.68
CA ILE A 53 7.70 2.09 -10.78
C ILE A 53 6.80 1.97 -9.53
N ILE A 54 7.35 2.19 -8.34
CA ILE A 54 6.59 2.09 -7.08
C ILE A 54 5.59 3.23 -6.98
N THR A 55 6.03 4.48 -7.17
CA THR A 55 5.14 5.64 -7.08
C THR A 55 4.08 5.61 -8.18
N LYS A 56 4.40 5.17 -9.41
CA LYS A 56 3.40 4.96 -10.48
C LYS A 56 2.38 3.87 -10.15
N ALA A 57 2.83 2.77 -9.53
CA ALA A 57 1.93 1.70 -9.11
C ALA A 57 0.99 2.18 -7.99
N LEU A 58 1.52 2.91 -7.00
CA LEU A 58 0.72 3.52 -5.94
C LEU A 58 -0.26 4.54 -6.52
N ASP A 59 0.18 5.42 -7.40
CA ASP A 59 -0.66 6.44 -8.05
C ASP A 59 -1.89 5.85 -8.77
N ARG A 60 -1.75 4.60 -9.26
CA ARG A 60 -2.81 3.84 -9.93
C ARG A 60 -3.72 3.08 -8.95
N VAL A 61 -3.15 2.48 -7.91
CA VAL A 61 -3.85 1.54 -7.01
C VAL A 61 -4.46 2.26 -5.80
N LEU A 62 -3.84 3.35 -5.35
CA LEU A 62 -4.19 4.04 -4.11
C LEU A 62 -5.63 4.56 -4.08
N PRO A 63 -6.23 5.11 -5.16
CA PRO A 63 -7.63 5.53 -5.13
C PRO A 63 -8.59 4.42 -4.66
N ASP A 64 -8.49 3.23 -5.25
CA ASP A 64 -9.35 2.10 -4.90
C ASP A 64 -9.02 1.52 -3.51
N VAL A 65 -7.77 1.64 -3.07
CA VAL A 65 -7.37 1.29 -1.70
C VAL A 65 -8.02 2.23 -0.69
N LEU A 66 -8.02 3.54 -0.97
CA LEU A 66 -8.62 4.54 -0.09
C LEU A 66 -10.13 4.35 0.00
N ASP A 67 -10.80 4.04 -1.12
CA ASP A 67 -12.22 3.69 -1.13
C ASP A 67 -12.50 2.44 -0.29
N ALA A 68 -11.64 1.41 -0.37
CA ALA A 68 -11.78 0.19 0.42
C ALA A 68 -11.55 0.42 1.94
N LEU A 69 -10.70 1.40 2.30
CA LEU A 69 -10.40 1.72 3.69
C LEU A 69 -11.33 2.79 4.29
N ASP A 70 -12.11 3.50 3.47
CA ASP A 70 -12.95 4.59 3.92
C ASP A 70 -13.92 4.20 5.05
N PRO A 71 -14.56 3.01 5.07
CA PRO A 71 -15.38 2.59 6.21
C PRO A 71 -14.62 2.55 7.53
N HIS A 72 -13.38 2.05 7.54
CA HIS A 72 -12.54 2.06 8.75
C HIS A 72 -12.19 3.49 9.17
N TRP A 73 -12.00 4.40 8.22
CA TRP A 73 -11.78 5.81 8.53
C TRP A 73 -13.01 6.48 9.13
N GLN A 74 -14.22 6.21 8.62
CA GLN A 74 -15.45 6.77 9.17
C GLN A 74 -15.70 6.28 10.62
N ASP A 75 -15.45 4.99 10.87
CA ASP A 75 -15.55 4.40 12.22
C ASP A 75 -14.53 5.05 13.17
N PHE A 76 -13.28 5.19 12.72
CA PHE A 76 -12.21 5.88 13.46
C PHE A 76 -12.56 7.34 13.77
N ALA A 77 -12.99 8.11 12.77
CA ALA A 77 -13.28 9.54 12.89
C ALA A 77 -14.46 9.83 13.83
N SER A 78 -15.34 8.84 14.02
CA SER A 78 -16.47 8.94 14.97
C SER A 78 -16.04 8.83 16.43
N ASN A 79 -14.90 8.19 16.73
CA ASN A 79 -14.34 8.12 18.09
C ASN A 79 -12.79 8.02 18.09
N PRO A 80 -12.06 9.14 17.90
CA PRO A 80 -10.61 9.11 17.78
C PRO A 80 -9.92 9.09 19.15
N GLU A 81 -9.76 7.89 19.73
CA GLU A 81 -9.03 7.69 21.01
C GLU A 81 -7.52 7.41 20.80
N GLN A 82 -7.13 6.95 19.61
CA GLN A 82 -5.76 6.61 19.22
C GLN A 82 -5.46 7.12 17.81
N ASP A 83 -4.26 6.91 17.25
CA ASP A 83 -4.02 7.19 15.83
C ASP A 83 -4.69 6.13 14.93
N PHE A 84 -4.98 6.48 13.67
CA PHE A 84 -5.63 5.61 12.70
C PHE A 84 -4.82 4.33 12.46
N GLY A 85 -3.49 4.41 12.46
CA GLY A 85 -2.62 3.23 12.37
C GLY A 85 -2.83 2.26 13.54
N SER A 86 -2.88 2.77 14.76
CA SER A 86 -3.18 1.98 15.95
C SER A 86 -4.61 1.43 15.94
N PHE A 87 -5.56 2.16 15.35
CA PHE A 87 -6.93 1.67 15.09
C PHE A 87 -6.97 0.49 14.11
N LEU A 88 -6.15 0.49 13.06
CA LEU A 88 -6.09 -0.61 12.09
C LEU A 88 -5.25 -1.82 12.57
N ALA A 89 -4.44 -1.67 13.62
CA ALA A 89 -3.61 -2.75 14.15
C ALA A 89 -4.38 -4.06 14.47
N PRO A 90 -5.50 -4.04 15.21
CA PRO A 90 -6.26 -5.27 15.50
C PRO A 90 -6.88 -5.92 14.26
N CYS A 91 -7.21 -5.17 13.21
CA CYS A 91 -7.79 -5.66 11.96
C CYS A 91 -6.80 -5.71 10.79
N SER A 92 -5.49 -5.68 11.06
CA SER A 92 -4.47 -5.54 10.00
C SER A 92 -4.50 -6.66 8.96
N ALA A 93 -4.92 -7.88 9.31
CA ALA A 93 -5.10 -8.97 8.37
C ALA A 93 -6.22 -8.68 7.36
N GLU A 94 -7.38 -8.24 7.84
CA GLU A 94 -8.54 -7.86 7.02
C GLU A 94 -8.18 -6.68 6.10
N VAL A 95 -7.57 -5.64 6.65
CA VAL A 95 -7.11 -4.48 5.87
C VAL A 95 -6.10 -4.90 4.80
N SER A 96 -5.18 -5.82 5.12
CA SER A 96 -4.23 -6.36 4.14
C SER A 96 -4.93 -7.10 3.02
N ASP A 97 -5.92 -7.93 3.35
CA ASP A 97 -6.67 -8.69 2.35
C ASP A 97 -7.48 -7.76 1.43
N SER A 98 -8.08 -6.69 1.99
CA SER A 98 -8.74 -5.63 1.22
C SER A 98 -7.78 -4.94 0.25
N ILE A 99 -6.62 -4.47 0.73
CA ILE A 99 -5.58 -3.84 -0.11
C ILE A 99 -5.13 -4.81 -1.22
N MET A 100 -4.90 -6.07 -0.86
CA MET A 100 -4.43 -7.05 -1.81
C MET A 100 -5.49 -7.42 -2.86
N SER A 101 -6.78 -7.46 -2.48
CA SER A 101 -7.88 -7.65 -3.43
C SER A 101 -7.94 -6.52 -4.46
N VAL A 102 -7.71 -5.27 -4.03
CA VAL A 102 -7.58 -4.13 -4.96
C VAL A 102 -6.38 -4.33 -5.89
N ALA A 103 -5.20 -4.66 -5.34
CA ALA A 103 -4.01 -4.92 -6.15
C ALA A 103 -4.22 -6.06 -7.16
N ASP A 104 -4.95 -7.12 -6.78
CA ASP A 104 -5.27 -8.26 -7.65
C ASP A 104 -6.12 -7.80 -8.84
N LYS A 105 -7.17 -6.99 -8.61
CA LYS A 105 -8.01 -6.41 -9.68
C LYS A 105 -7.21 -5.56 -10.65
N HIS A 106 -6.24 -4.78 -10.16
CA HIS A 106 -5.35 -4.00 -11.02
C HIS A 106 -4.40 -4.88 -11.82
N ALA A 107 -3.90 -5.97 -11.22
CA ALA A 107 -3.02 -6.91 -11.89
C ALA A 107 -3.72 -7.69 -13.01
N GLU A 108 -5.02 -8.00 -12.87
CA GLU A 108 -5.83 -8.64 -13.91
C GLU A 108 -5.95 -7.78 -15.18
N GLN A 109 -5.85 -6.45 -15.06
CA GLN A 109 -5.86 -5.52 -16.19
C GLN A 109 -4.50 -5.42 -16.92
N ILE A 110 -3.45 -6.07 -16.39
CA ILE A 110 -2.11 -6.02 -16.97
C ILE A 110 -1.99 -7.05 -18.10
N ASN A 111 -2.04 -6.57 -19.34
CA ASN A 111 -1.88 -7.41 -20.54
C ASN A 111 -0.40 -7.77 -20.86
N SER A 112 0.55 -7.40 -20.00
CA SER A 112 1.98 -7.63 -20.21
C SER A 112 2.52 -8.75 -19.31
N PRO A 113 2.98 -9.89 -19.87
CA PRO A 113 3.64 -10.96 -19.11
C PRO A 113 4.87 -10.50 -18.33
N ALA A 114 5.51 -9.41 -18.77
CA ALA A 114 6.68 -8.84 -18.10
C ALA A 114 6.33 -8.18 -16.76
N LEU A 115 5.07 -7.78 -16.56
CA LEU A 115 4.58 -7.14 -15.34
C LEU A 115 3.72 -8.09 -14.49
N SER A 116 2.90 -8.94 -15.12
CA SER A 116 2.02 -9.87 -14.39
C SER A 116 2.77 -11.03 -13.71
N LYS A 117 3.84 -11.56 -14.32
CA LYS A 117 4.64 -12.66 -13.72
C LYS A 117 5.33 -12.24 -12.41
N PRO A 118 6.06 -11.10 -12.35
CA PRO A 118 6.61 -10.63 -11.08
C PRO A 118 5.54 -10.44 -10.00
N TYR A 119 4.39 -9.84 -10.34
CA TYR A 119 3.28 -9.67 -9.42
C TYR A 119 2.80 -11.00 -8.84
N ASN A 120 2.46 -11.98 -9.70
CA ASN A 120 1.97 -13.30 -9.27
C ASN A 120 2.99 -14.03 -8.37
N SER A 121 4.29 -13.86 -8.64
CA SER A 121 5.35 -14.47 -7.83
C SER A 121 5.47 -13.88 -6.41
N LEU A 122 5.12 -12.60 -6.26
CA LEU A 122 5.16 -11.87 -5.00
C LEU A 122 3.83 -11.93 -4.25
N ARG A 123 2.70 -12.05 -4.96
CA ARG A 123 1.34 -12.01 -4.42
C ARG A 123 1.13 -12.97 -3.24
N GLY A 124 1.54 -14.23 -3.40
CA GLY A 124 1.40 -15.25 -2.35
C GLY A 124 2.23 -14.98 -1.08
N LYS A 125 3.14 -14.01 -1.11
CA LYS A 125 4.00 -13.62 0.02
C LYS A 125 3.75 -12.18 0.47
N ALA A 126 2.99 -11.40 -0.30
CA ALA A 126 2.80 -9.98 -0.05
C ALA A 126 2.17 -9.69 1.31
N SER A 127 1.16 -10.47 1.73
CA SER A 127 0.52 -10.32 3.05
C SER A 127 1.52 -10.43 4.21
N LYS A 128 2.57 -11.27 4.09
CA LYS A 128 3.62 -11.39 5.12
C LYS A 128 4.37 -10.08 5.36
N PHE A 129 4.49 -9.23 4.34
CA PHE A 129 5.19 -7.95 4.42
C PHE A 129 4.22 -6.79 4.65
N LEU A 130 3.02 -6.88 4.10
CA LEU A 130 1.99 -5.85 4.17
C LEU A 130 1.31 -5.80 5.54
N THR A 131 0.90 -6.94 6.10
CA THR A 131 0.15 -6.98 7.37
C THR A 131 0.88 -6.29 8.52
N PRO A 132 2.19 -6.50 8.73
CA PRO A 132 2.92 -5.75 9.76
C PRO A 132 3.06 -4.25 9.46
N ALA A 133 2.88 -3.82 8.21
CA ALA A 133 3.04 -2.43 7.77
C ALA A 133 1.71 -1.64 7.79
N VAL A 134 0.56 -2.30 7.99
CA VAL A 134 -0.75 -1.65 8.01
C VAL A 134 -0.82 -0.48 9.02
N PRO A 135 -0.30 -0.60 10.26
CA PRO A 135 -0.32 0.54 11.19
C PRO A 135 0.47 1.74 10.68
N ASP A 136 1.64 1.52 10.07
CA ASP A 136 2.44 2.60 9.51
C ASP A 136 1.74 3.24 8.31
N PHE A 137 1.05 2.44 7.47
CA PHE A 137 0.23 2.94 6.37
C PHE A 137 -0.93 3.81 6.87
N GLY A 138 -1.66 3.38 7.89
CA GLY A 138 -2.73 4.18 8.50
C GLY A 138 -2.23 5.53 9.03
N ARG A 139 -1.03 5.58 9.64
CA ARG A 139 -0.42 6.84 10.09
C ARG A 139 -0.06 7.76 8.94
N VAL A 140 0.49 7.23 7.85
CA VAL A 140 0.76 8.02 6.64
C VAL A 140 -0.54 8.63 6.13
N LEU A 141 -1.61 7.86 5.98
CA LEU A 141 -2.90 8.40 5.53
C LEU A 141 -3.41 9.51 6.44
N GLN A 142 -3.41 9.27 7.76
CA GLN A 142 -3.86 10.27 8.73
C GLN A 142 -3.03 11.57 8.69
N GLN A 143 -1.73 11.51 8.39
CA GLN A 143 -0.89 12.71 8.28
C GLN A 143 -1.29 13.64 7.13
N HIS A 144 -1.95 13.12 6.10
CA HIS A 144 -2.41 13.89 4.94
C HIS A 144 -3.89 14.26 5.00
N MET A 145 -4.65 13.76 5.99
CA MET A 145 -6.08 14.03 6.19
C MET A 145 -6.35 15.34 6.93
#